data_AF-A0A1W1BH81-F1
#
_entry.id   AF-A0A1W1BH81-F1
#
_cell.length_a   1.000
_cell.length_b   1.000
_cell.length_c   1.000
_cell.angle_alpha   90.00
_cell.angle_beta   90.00
_cell.angle_gamma   90.00
#
_symmetry.space_group_name_H-M   'P 1'
#
loop_
_entity.id
_entity.type
_entity.pdbx_description
1 polymer ?
#
loop_
_entity_poly.entity_id
_entity_poly.type
_entity_poly.pdbx_seq_one_letter_code
_entity_poly.pdbx_strand_id
1 'polypeptide(L)' 'MQGVIFTSVELVNNLIAQTKTATGLKVFSSVLDKVFETKRKYAEGFKENMKIQFDEYLRDWNYVAIPQVV' A
#
# COMPACT_ATOMS: atom_id res chain seq x y z
N MET A 1 24.80 3.58 -7.95
CA MET A 1 23.71 2.60 -8.08
C MET A 1 23.38 2.46 -9.55
N GLN A 2 23.20 1.25 -10.05
CA GLN A 2 22.79 0.99 -11.43
C GLN A 2 21.28 0.72 -11.43
N GLY A 3 20.55 1.28 -12.40
CA GLY A 3 19.13 1.00 -12.56
C GLY A 3 18.88 -0.45 -12.94
N VAL A 4 17.73 -1.00 -12.55
CA VAL A 4 17.31 -2.37 -12.88
C VAL A 4 15.96 -2.31 -13.59
N ILE A 5 15.82 -3.03 -14.71
CA ILE A 5 14.54 -3.17 -15.42
C ILE A 5 13.69 -4.21 -14.69
N PHE A 6 12.45 -3.86 -14.36
CA PHE A 6 11.52 -4.78 -13.71
C PHE A 6 10.83 -5.67 -14.75
N THR A 7 11.17 -6.96 -14.71
CA THR A 7 10.64 -7.97 -15.63
C THR A 7 9.69 -8.96 -14.95
N SER A 8 9.67 -9.02 -13.61
CA SER A 8 8.76 -9.87 -12.84
C SER A 8 8.49 -9.29 -11.45
N VAL A 9 7.38 -9.71 -10.84
CA VAL A 9 7.03 -9.36 -9.45
C VAL A 9 8.06 -9.95 -8.47
N GLU A 10 8.56 -11.15 -8.75
CA GLU A 10 9.59 -11.82 -7.94
C GLU A 10 10.89 -11.01 -7.89
N LEU A 11 11.34 -10.50 -9.04
CA LEU A 11 12.53 -9.65 -9.11
C LEU A 11 12.37 -8.41 -8.22
N VAL A 12 11.21 -7.74 -8.30
CA VAL A 12 10.93 -6.56 -7.47
C VAL A 12 10.93 -6.94 -5.98
N ASN A 13 10.31 -8.05 -5.60
CA ASN A 13 10.27 -8.51 -4.22
C ASN A 13 11.69 -8.78 -3.67
N ASN A 14 12.54 -9.44 -4.47
CA ASN A 14 13.93 -9.73 -4.12
C ASN A 14 14.78 -8.46 -3.99
N LEU A 15 14.52 -7.43 -4.79
CA LEU A 15 15.19 -6.13 -4.68
C LEU A 15 14.76 -5.37 -3.43
N ILE A 16 13.45 -5.34 -3.12
CA ILE A 16 12.93 -4.69 -1.92
C ILE A 16 13.52 -5.34 -0.65
N ALA A 17 13.60 -6.67 -0.59
CA ALA A 17 14.16 -7.40 0.55
C ALA A 17 15.64 -7.10 0.84
N GLN A 18 16.39 -6.57 -0.14
CA GLN A 18 17.79 -6.15 0.05
C GLN A 18 17.93 -4.74 0.64
N THR A 19 16.83 -4.01 0.78
CA THR A 19 16.82 -2.63 1.30
C THR A 19 17.26 -2.61 2.76
N LYS A 20 18.16 -1.68 3.08
CA LYS A 20 18.64 -1.41 4.44
C LYS A 20 18.60 0.08 4.71
N THR A 21 18.24 0.46 5.93
CA THR A 21 18.38 1.85 6.38
C THR A 21 19.83 2.13 6.76
N ALA A 22 20.22 3.42 6.80
CA ALA A 22 21.56 3.83 7.24
C ALA A 22 21.92 3.33 8.65
N THR A 23 20.91 3.10 9.50
CA THR A 23 21.05 2.60 10.88
C THR A 23 20.86 1.09 11.02
N GLY A 24 20.75 0.34 9.91
CA GLY A 24 20.81 -1.13 9.91
C GLY A 24 19.48 -1.87 10.01
N LEU A 25 18.34 -1.18 9.90
CA LEU A 25 17.04 -1.86 9.80
C LEU A 25 16.92 -2.58 8.46
N LYS A 26 16.24 -3.73 8.47
CA LYS A 26 15.95 -4.55 7.29
C LYS A 26 14.48 -4.41 6.88
N VAL A 27 14.23 -4.47 5.58
CA VAL A 27 12.88 -4.52 5.03
C VAL A 27 12.48 -5.97 4.78
N PHE A 28 11.25 -6.31 5.13
CA PHE A 28 10.61 -7.58 4.76
C PHE A 28 9.48 -7.28 3.79
N SER A 29 9.36 -8.09 2.75
CA SER A 29 8.31 -7.95 1.74
C SER A 29 7.71 -9.31 1.42
N SER A 30 6.41 -9.31 1.13
CA SER A 30 5.66 -10.47 0.69
C SER A 30 4.71 -10.04 -0.41
N VAL A 31 4.41 -10.97 -1.32
CA VAL A 31 3.47 -10.73 -2.41
C VAL A 31 2.12 -11.30 -1.97
N LEU A 32 1.10 -10.44 -1.98
CA LEU A 32 -0.28 -10.92 -1.84
C LEU A 32 -0.70 -11.54 -3.17
N ASP A 33 -0.71 -12.86 -3.24
CA ASP A 33 -1.15 -13.62 -4.41
C ASP A 33 -2.68 -13.61 -4.53
N LYS A 34 -3.22 -12.43 -4.84
CA LYS A 34 -4.64 -12.21 -5.07
C LYS A 34 -4.82 -11.39 -6.34
N VAL A 35 -5.58 -11.95 -7.28
CA VAL A 35 -6.00 -11.22 -8.47
C VAL A 35 -7.20 -10.34 -8.08
N PHE A 36 -7.03 -9.02 -8.18
CA PHE A 36 -8.10 -8.05 -7.95
C PHE A 36 -8.74 -7.66 -9.27
N GLU A 37 -10.07 -7.56 -9.27
CA GLU A 37 -10.80 -7.05 -10.42
C GLU A 37 -10.38 -5.61 -10.73
N THR A 38 -10.06 -5.35 -11.99
CA THR A 38 -9.75 -4.00 -12.46
C THR A 38 -11.04 -3.22 -12.65
N LYS A 39 -10.95 -1.88 -12.58
CA LYS A 39 -12.08 -0.95 -12.82
C LYS A 39 -13.28 -1.12 -11.88
N ARG A 40 -13.09 -1.75 -10.71
CA ARG A 40 -14.11 -1.81 -9.66
C ARG A 40 -14.50 -0.38 -9.26
N LYS A 41 -15.77 -0.03 -9.43
CA LYS A 41 -16.30 1.28 -9.04
C LYS A 41 -16.55 1.31 -7.54
N TYR A 42 -16.21 2.43 -6.92
CA TYR A 42 -16.63 2.74 -5.55
C TYR A 42 -18.13 3.11 -5.53
N ALA A 43 -18.77 3.03 -4.36
CA ALA A 43 -20.18 3.38 -4.20
C ALA A 43 -20.44 4.86 -4.56
N GLU A 44 -21.61 5.17 -5.11
CA GLU A 44 -21.97 6.56 -5.43
C GLU A 44 -21.85 7.46 -4.19
N GLY A 45 -21.28 8.66 -4.37
CA GLY A 45 -21.07 9.59 -3.27
C GLY A 45 -19.93 9.23 -2.30
N PHE A 46 -19.14 8.17 -2.55
CA PHE A 46 -18.06 7.75 -1.64
C PHE A 46 -17.04 8.86 -1.39
N LYS A 47 -16.60 9.60 -2.42
CA LYS A 47 -15.54 10.61 -2.23
C LYS A 47 -16.02 11.81 -1.42
N GLU A 48 -17.31 12.10 -1.52
CA GLU A 48 -17.97 13.23 -0.91
C GLU A 48 -18.38 12.94 0.54
N ASN A 49 -18.87 11.72 0.80
CA ASN A 49 -19.52 11.37 2.05
C ASN A 49 -18.74 10.37 2.93
N MET A 50 -17.67 9.75 2.42
CA MET A 50 -16.91 8.78 3.21
C MET A 50 -16.21 9.46 4.38
N LYS A 51 -16.53 9.01 5.60
CA LYS A 51 -15.85 9.48 6.81
C LYS A 51 -14.46 8.86 6.88
N ILE A 52 -13.43 9.70 6.80
CA ILE A 52 -12.04 9.29 7.03
C ILE A 52 -11.65 9.63 8.46
N GLN A 53 -11.29 8.61 9.24
CA GLN A 53 -10.70 8.77 10.55
C GLN A 53 -9.19 8.59 10.44
N PHE A 54 -8.45 9.65 10.74
CA PHE A 54 -7.00 9.58 10.78
C PHE A 54 -6.50 9.00 12.10
N ASP A 55 -5.36 8.33 12.03
CA ASP A 55 -4.63 7.87 13.21
C ASP A 55 -4.17 9.06 14.06
N GLU A 56 -4.16 8.90 15.39
CA GLU A 56 -3.80 9.99 16.31
C GLU A 56 -2.30 10.30 16.26
N TYR A 57 -1.44 9.29 16.10
CA TYR A 57 0.01 9.44 16.12
C TYR A 57 0.59 9.59 14.71
N LEU A 58 0.06 8.84 13.74
CA LEU A 58 0.52 8.81 12.35
C LEU A 58 -0.49 9.38 11.37
N ARG A 59 -1.09 10.53 11.72
CA ARG A 59 -2.17 11.17 10.95
C ARG A 59 -1.90 11.28 9.45
N ASP A 60 -0.68 11.64 9.05
CA ASP A 60 -0.34 11.82 7.63
C ASP A 60 -0.10 10.50 6.89
N TRP A 61 0.12 9.40 7.63
CA TRP A 61 0.55 8.11 7.08
C TRP A 61 -0.49 7.01 7.24
N ASN A 62 -1.44 7.15 8.16
CA ASN A 62 -2.40 6.11 8.50
C ASN A 62 -3.81 6.68 8.72
N TYR A 63 -4.78 6.05 8.09
CA TYR A 63 -6.20 6.42 8.18
C TYR A 63 -7.11 5.22 7.90
N VAL A 64 -8.35 5.31 8.37
CA VAL A 64 -9.41 4.32 8.14
C VAL A 64 -10.62 5.01 7.51
N ALA A 65 -11.12 4.45 6.41
CA ALA A 65 -12.41 4.82 5.85
C ALA A 65 -13.52 4.09 6.61
N ILE A 66 -14.40 4.85 7.27
CA ILE A 66 -15.50 4.32 8.09
C ILE A 66 -16.80 4.47 7.30
N PRO A 67 -17.27 3.41 6.64
CA PRO A 67 -18.55 3.45 5.95
C PRO A 67 -19.67 3.70 6.96
N GLN A 68 -20.58 4.62 6.63
CA GLN A 68 -21.85 4.68 7.34
C GLN A 68 -22.62 3.41 6.96
N VAL A 69 -23.14 2.70 7.95
CA VAL A 69 -24.12 1.64 7.70
C VAL A 69 -25.37 2.37 7.19
N VAL A 70 -25.73 2.13 5.93
CA VAL A 70 -26.99 2.60 5.36
C VAL A 70 -28.10 1.67 5.85
#